data_AF-A0A0F3LRL6-F1
#
_entry.id   AF-A0A0F3LRL6-F1
#
_cell.length_a   1.000
_cell.length_b   1.000
_cell.length_c   1.000
_cell.angle_alpha   90.00
_cell.angle_beta   90.00
_cell.angle_gamma   90.00
#
_symmetry.space_group_name_H-M   'P 1'
#
loop_
_entity.id
_entity.type
_entity.pdbx_description
1 polymer ?
#
loop_
_entity_poly.entity_id
_entity_poly.type
_entity_poly.pdbx_seq_one_letter_code
_entity_poly.pdbx_strand_id
1 'polypeptide(L)'
;MNKLTVALLTSLATFIGANTTAFASAQECQKLKNDHDVIYASKGFCFKDPEAKAKFGNDNCYTTKPKFSEREQQRLDEIKARQKELNCK
;
A
#
# COMPACT_ATOMS: atom_id res chain seq x y z
N MET A 1 20.42 12.44 -55.58
CA MET A 1 20.41 13.09 -54.25
C MET A 1 18.95 13.07 -53.79
N ASN A 2 18.47 12.42 -52.73
CA ASN A 2 19.03 11.72 -51.59
C ASN A 2 18.21 10.43 -51.40
N LYS A 3 18.82 9.27 -51.65
CA LYS A 3 18.38 8.00 -51.06
C LYS A 3 19.23 7.84 -49.80
N LEU A 4 18.70 7.26 -48.72
CA LEU A 4 19.37 6.99 -47.42
C LEU A 4 19.12 8.02 -46.30
N THR A 5 17.88 8.22 -45.84
CA THR A 5 17.69 8.91 -44.52
C THR A 5 16.35 8.69 -43.80
N VAL A 6 15.64 7.57 -43.96
CA VAL A 6 14.38 7.33 -43.18
C VAL A 6 14.28 5.92 -42.61
N ALA A 7 15.40 5.27 -42.32
CA ALA A 7 15.40 3.97 -41.66
C ALA A 7 16.28 4.07 -40.41
N LEU A 8 15.76 4.64 -39.30
CA LEU A 8 16.37 4.56 -37.95
C LEU A 8 15.57 5.35 -36.88
N LEU A 9 14.24 5.26 -36.80
CA LEU A 9 13.48 5.94 -35.74
C LEU A 9 12.23 5.17 -35.24
N THR A 10 12.24 3.84 -35.31
CA THR A 10 11.14 3.01 -34.78
C THR A 10 11.68 1.82 -33.98
N SER A 11 12.54 2.08 -33.01
CA SER A 11 13.00 1.04 -32.08
C SER A 11 13.40 1.63 -30.74
N LEU A 12 12.47 2.27 -30.02
CA LEU A 12 12.66 2.56 -28.60
C LEU A 12 11.33 2.74 -27.85
N ALA A 13 10.44 1.75 -27.91
CA ALA A 13 9.19 1.75 -27.14
C ALA A 13 8.92 0.41 -26.41
N THR A 14 9.95 -0.38 -26.12
CA THR A 14 9.78 -1.67 -25.43
C THR A 14 10.87 -1.88 -24.39
N PHE A 15 10.88 -1.10 -23.29
CA PHE A 15 11.71 -1.43 -22.12
C PHE A 15 11.14 -0.89 -20.80
N ILE A 16 9.84 -1.08 -20.56
CA ILE A 16 9.27 -0.98 -19.20
C ILE A 16 8.40 -2.21 -18.97
N GLY A 17 9.00 -3.33 -18.58
CA GLY A 17 8.23 -4.56 -18.40
C GLY A 17 8.81 -5.64 -17.49
N ALA A 18 9.97 -5.43 -16.86
CA ALA A 18 10.66 -6.50 -16.14
C ALA A 18 10.80 -6.33 -14.61
N ASN A 19 10.19 -5.30 -14.00
CA ASN A 19 10.25 -5.09 -12.54
C ASN A 19 8.89 -4.83 -11.87
N THR A 20 7.78 -5.03 -12.58
CA THR A 20 6.45 -4.60 -12.13
C THR A 20 5.90 -5.40 -10.94
N THR A 21 6.40 -6.61 -10.69
CA THR A 21 5.85 -7.48 -9.63
C THR A 21 6.29 -7.07 -8.22
N ALA A 22 7.55 -6.70 -8.04
CA ALA A 22 8.09 -6.30 -6.72
C ALA A 22 7.67 -4.87 -6.32
N PHE A 23 7.52 -3.97 -7.29
CA PHE A 23 7.05 -2.61 -7.02
C PHE A 23 5.55 -2.58 -6.74
N ALA A 24 4.76 -3.39 -7.46
CA ALA A 24 3.33 -3.53 -7.22
C ALA A 24 3.05 -4.13 -5.84
N SER A 25 3.82 -5.14 -5.40
CA SER A 25 3.63 -5.75 -4.07
C SER A 25 3.95 -4.77 -2.93
N ALA A 26 5.00 -3.96 -3.03
CA ALA A 26 5.33 -2.94 -2.03
C ALA A 26 4.23 -1.87 -1.90
N GLN A 27 3.70 -1.41 -3.04
CA GLN A 27 2.59 -0.45 -3.04
C GLN A 27 1.31 -1.07 -2.45
N GLU A 28 1.02 -2.33 -2.76
CA GLU A 28 -0.12 -3.05 -2.18
C GLU A 28 0.04 -3.25 -0.68
N CYS A 29 1.24 -3.59 -0.19
CA CYS A 29 1.54 -3.66 1.24
C CYS A 29 1.27 -2.33 1.96
N GLN A 30 1.72 -1.21 1.37
CA GLN A 30 1.47 0.12 1.94
C GLN A 30 -0.03 0.45 1.97
N LYS A 31 -0.78 0.07 0.93
CA LYS A 31 -2.23 0.23 0.90
C LYS A 31 -2.90 -0.61 2.00
N LEU A 32 -2.52 -1.88 2.14
CA LEU A 32 -3.06 -2.77 3.17
C LEU A 32 -2.77 -2.25 4.59
N LYS A 33 -1.56 -1.75 4.85
CA LYS A 33 -1.23 -1.07 6.10
C LYS A 33 -2.14 0.15 6.34
N ASN A 34 -2.32 0.98 5.32
CA ASN A 34 -3.19 2.14 5.43
C ASN A 34 -4.66 1.76 5.71
N ASP A 35 -5.19 0.75 5.03
CA ASP A 35 -6.56 0.26 5.24
C ASP A 35 -6.74 -0.23 6.69
N HIS A 36 -5.74 -0.95 7.22
CA HIS A 36 -5.68 -1.38 8.61
C HIS A 36 -5.66 -0.19 9.58
N ASP A 37 -4.76 0.77 9.34
CA ASP A 37 -4.63 1.95 10.19
C ASP A 37 -5.91 2.81 10.18
N VAL A 38 -6.62 2.92 9.06
CA VAL A 38 -7.92 3.63 9.00
C VAL A 38 -8.95 2.97 9.92
N ILE A 39 -9.04 1.64 9.92
CA ILE A 39 -9.94 0.90 10.82
C ILE A 39 -9.56 1.14 12.28
N TYR A 40 -8.27 1.19 12.60
CA TYR A 40 -7.83 1.45 13.98
C TYR A 40 -8.12 2.89 14.42
N ALA A 41 -7.86 3.86 13.55
CA ALA A 41 -8.14 5.26 13.79
C ALA A 41 -9.64 5.50 14.06
N SER A 42 -10.52 4.83 13.30
CA SER A 42 -11.98 4.96 13.50
C SER A 42 -12.46 4.44 14.86
N LYS A 43 -11.67 3.60 15.54
CA LYS A 43 -11.96 3.11 16.89
C LYS A 43 -11.26 3.90 18.00
N GLY A 44 -10.65 5.03 17.67
CA GLY A 44 -9.93 5.89 18.62
C GLY A 44 -8.60 5.30 19.09
N PHE A 45 -7.95 4.48 18.26
CA PHE A 45 -6.67 3.90 18.60
C PHE A 45 -5.56 4.95 18.70
N CYS A 46 -4.78 4.89 19.77
CA CYS A 46 -3.58 5.68 19.96
C CYS A 46 -2.39 5.02 19.27
N PHE A 47 -2.02 5.50 18.08
CA PHE A 47 -0.90 4.97 17.33
C PHE A 47 0.42 5.17 18.08
N LYS A 48 1.35 4.23 17.92
CA LYS A 48 2.74 4.33 18.42
C LYS A 48 3.73 4.64 17.31
N ASP A 49 3.47 4.08 16.13
CA ASP A 49 4.21 4.30 14.88
C ASP A 49 4.25 5.80 14.51
N PRO A 50 5.43 6.41 14.29
CA PRO A 50 5.56 7.80 13.88
C PRO A 50 4.79 8.15 12.61
N GLU A 51 4.77 7.25 11.62
CA GLU A 51 4.07 7.51 10.35
C GLU A 51 2.56 7.57 10.54
N ALA A 52 1.99 6.58 11.22
CA ALA A 52 0.56 6.57 11.53
C ALA A 52 0.16 7.73 12.45
N LYS A 53 1.00 8.10 13.43
CA LYS A 53 0.79 9.30 14.26
C LYS A 53 0.77 10.58 13.42
N ALA A 54 1.71 10.75 12.50
CA ALA A 54 1.76 11.92 11.64
C ALA A 54 0.53 12.01 10.73
N LYS A 55 -0.02 10.87 10.32
CA LYS A 55 -1.17 10.79 9.42
C LYS A 55 -2.53 10.94 10.11
N PHE A 56 -2.73 10.25 11.23
CA PHE A 56 -4.03 10.17 11.92
C PHE A 56 -4.10 11.05 13.17
N GLY A 57 -2.96 11.55 13.64
CA GLY A 57 -2.85 12.28 14.91
C GLY A 57 -3.06 11.36 16.12
N ASN A 58 -2.81 11.91 17.31
CA ASN A 58 -3.13 11.24 18.58
C ASN A 58 -3.83 12.19 19.57
N ASP A 59 -4.19 13.42 19.16
CA ASP A 59 -4.73 14.43 20.07
C ASP A 59 -6.08 14.03 20.68
N ASN A 60 -6.83 13.18 19.98
CA ASN A 60 -8.18 12.73 20.38
C ASN A 60 -8.32 11.19 20.44
N CYS A 61 -7.21 10.46 20.51
CA CYS A 61 -7.27 9.02 20.70
C CYS A 61 -7.59 8.68 22.17
N TYR A 62 -8.21 7.53 22.42
CA TYR A 62 -8.66 7.15 23.77
C TYR A 62 -8.47 5.68 24.12
N THR A 63 -7.93 4.85 23.22
CA THR A 63 -7.72 3.43 23.49
C THR A 63 -6.45 2.89 22.84
N THR A 64 -5.85 1.88 23.47
CA THR A 64 -4.79 1.06 22.86
C THR A 64 -5.28 -0.35 22.53
N LYS A 65 -6.55 -0.65 22.83
CA LYS A 65 -7.20 -1.94 22.61
C LYS A 65 -8.63 -1.71 22.10
N PRO A 66 -8.78 -1.20 20.87
CA PRO A 66 -10.08 -0.98 20.28
C PRO A 66 -10.85 -2.30 20.16
N LYS A 67 -12.18 -2.22 20.33
CA LYS A 67 -13.08 -3.33 20.06
C LYS A 67 -13.63 -3.17 18.65
N PHE A 68 -13.48 -4.20 17.83
CA PHE A 68 -13.99 -4.24 16.47
C PHE A 68 -15.33 -4.97 16.43
N SER A 69 -16.20 -4.53 15.53
CA SER A 69 -17.34 -5.33 15.09
C SER A 69 -16.87 -6.57 14.33
N GLU A 70 -17.74 -7.56 14.15
CA GLU A 70 -17.42 -8.77 13.37
C GLU A 70 -16.96 -8.43 11.95
N ARG A 71 -17.63 -7.47 11.29
CA ARG A 71 -17.25 -7.02 9.93
C ARG A 71 -15.87 -6.35 9.89
N GLU A 72 -15.59 -5.50 10.87
CA GLU A 72 -14.26 -4.86 10.97
C GLU A 72 -13.19 -5.91 11.24
N GLN A 73 -13.45 -6.88 12.11
CA GLN A 73 -12.53 -7.96 12.40
C GLN A 73 -12.27 -8.84 11.17
N GLN A 74 -13.33 -9.22 10.45
CA GLN A 74 -13.20 -9.96 9.19
C GLN A 74 -12.32 -9.21 8.18
N ARG A 75 -12.51 -7.90 8.05
CA ARG A 75 -11.70 -7.07 7.17
C ARG A 75 -10.23 -7.02 7.60
N LEU A 76 -9.96 -6.93 8.89
CA LEU A 76 -8.59 -6.99 9.44
C LEU A 76 -7.93 -8.33 9.17
N ASP A 77 -8.67 -9.42 9.29
CA ASP A 77 -8.17 -10.78 9.02
C ASP A 77 -7.86 -10.97 7.53
N GLU A 78 -8.70 -10.46 6.63
CA GLU A 78 -8.44 -10.42 5.18
C GLU A 78 -7.16 -9.63 4.86
N ILE A 79 -7.02 -8.44 5.44
CA ILE A 79 -5.83 -7.60 5.26
C ILE A 79 -4.58 -8.35 5.71
N LYS A 80 -4.62 -8.98 6.89
CA LYS A 80 -3.51 -9.76 7.43
C LYS A 80 -3.15 -10.96 6.56
N ALA A 81 -4.16 -11.66 6.02
CA ALA A 81 -3.95 -12.78 5.10
C ALA A 81 -3.24 -12.30 3.82
N ARG A 82 -3.71 -11.20 3.22
CA ARG A 82 -3.09 -10.58 2.04
C ARG A 82 -1.67 -10.10 2.30
N GLN A 83 -1.42 -9.47 3.45
CA GLN A 83 -0.07 -9.05 3.84
C GLN A 83 0.89 -10.24 3.94
N LYS A 84 0.40 -11.38 4.46
CA LYS A 84 1.18 -12.62 4.54
C LYS A 84 1.46 -13.21 3.16
N GLU A 85 0.46 -13.26 2.27
CA GLU A 85 0.62 -13.74 0.89
C GLU A 85 1.66 -12.93 0.11
N LEU A 86 1.67 -11.62 0.31
CA LEU A 86 2.58 -10.68 -0.36
C LEU A 86 3.94 -10.56 0.33
N ASN A 87 4.15 -11.24 1.46
CA ASN A 87 5.34 -11.11 2.32
C ASN A 87 5.68 -9.65 2.65
N CYS A 88 4.65 -8.87 3.01
CA CYS A 88 4.84 -7.50 3.48
C CYS A 88 5.78 -7.48 4.70
N LYS A 89 6.77 -6.58 4.66
CA LYS A 89 7.80 -6.44 5.71
C LYS A 89 7.43 -5.38 6.73
#